data_AF-A0A7J9H161-F1
#
_entry.id   AF-A0A7J9H161-F1
#
_cell.length_a   1.000
_cell.length_b   1.000
_cell.length_c   1.000
_cell.angle_alpha   90.00
_cell.angle_beta   90.00
_cell.angle_gamma   90.00
#
_symmetry.space_group_name_H-M   'P 1'
#
loop_
_entity.id
_entity.type
_entity.pdbx_description
1 polymer ?
#
loop_
_entity_poly.entity_id
_entity_poly.type
_entity_poly.pdbx_seq_one_letter_code
_entity_poly.pdbx_strand_id
1 'polypeptide(L)'
;VLDLLSRRWDRINGAQALRLLPRETKLQNLLPFLGPLLKKSSEAYRNFSVIKSLRQSENLQVKDELYNQRKAVVKISSDSMCSLCNKKLGTSVFAVYPNGTTLVHFVCFRDSQSMKAVSKVSQLRKR
;
A
#
# COMPACT_ATOMS: atom_id res chain seq x y z
N VAL A 1 -21.88 43.52 -10.62
CA VAL A 1 -20.73 42.59 -10.84
C VAL A 1 -20.02 42.22 -9.55
N LEU A 2 -19.55 43.19 -8.75
CA LEU A 2 -18.83 42.89 -7.51
C LEU A 2 -19.66 42.12 -6.47
N ASP A 3 -20.96 42.44 -6.32
CA ASP A 3 -21.88 41.68 -5.45
C ASP A 3 -22.01 40.21 -5.89
N LEU A 4 -22.05 39.94 -7.19
CA LEU A 4 -22.08 38.58 -7.73
C LEU A 4 -20.81 37.80 -7.36
N LEU A 5 -19.63 38.42 -7.54
CA LEU A 5 -18.35 37.83 -7.16
C LEU A 5 -18.31 37.49 -5.68
N SER A 6 -18.75 38.42 -4.81
CA SER A 6 -18.80 38.21 -3.36
C SER A 6 -19.73 37.08 -2.94
N ARG A 7 -20.84 36.85 -3.64
CA ARG A 7 -21.82 35.80 -3.29
C ARG A 7 -21.51 34.43 -3.89
N ARG A 8 -20.80 34.38 -5.02
CA ARG A 8 -20.58 33.15 -5.81
C ARG A 8 -19.10 32.81 -5.97
N TRP A 9 -18.25 33.35 -5.11
CA TRP A 9 -16.79 33.19 -5.15
C TRP A 9 -16.34 31.72 -5.21
N ASP A 10 -17.12 30.80 -4.64
CA ASP A 10 -16.82 29.38 -4.54
C ASP A 10 -17.08 28.60 -5.84
N ARG A 11 -17.86 29.17 -6.76
CA ARG A 11 -18.25 28.59 -8.06
C ARG A 11 -17.60 29.28 -9.26
N ILE A 12 -16.81 30.32 -9.02
CA ILE A 12 -16.19 31.14 -10.06
C ILE A 12 -14.69 30.87 -10.07
N ASN A 13 -14.10 30.78 -11.26
CA ASN A 13 -12.64 30.77 -11.39
C ASN A 13 -12.09 32.15 -11.00
N GLY A 14 -11.51 32.25 -9.81
CA GLY A 14 -11.08 33.53 -9.25
C GLY A 14 -10.01 34.25 -10.07
N ALA A 15 -9.04 33.50 -10.63
CA ALA A 15 -8.00 34.09 -11.47
C ALA A 15 -8.56 34.65 -12.79
N GLN A 16 -9.51 33.94 -13.40
CA GLN A 16 -10.17 34.41 -14.61
C GLN A 16 -11.07 35.63 -14.34
N ALA A 17 -11.81 35.62 -13.23
CA ALA A 17 -12.64 36.75 -12.83
C ALA A 17 -11.82 38.03 -12.63
N LEU A 18 -10.65 37.94 -11.98
CA LEU A 18 -9.77 39.09 -11.76
C LEU A 18 -9.24 39.71 -13.06
N ARG A 19 -8.99 38.89 -14.10
CA ARG A 19 -8.54 39.39 -15.41
C ARG A 19 -9.60 40.16 -16.19
N LEU A 20 -10.88 39.93 -15.89
CA LEU A 20 -12.02 40.54 -16.57
C LEU A 20 -12.48 41.85 -15.90
N LEU A 21 -11.95 42.17 -14.72
CA LEU A 21 -12.32 43.39 -14.01
C LEU A 21 -11.69 44.63 -14.66
N PRO A 22 -12.42 45.77 -14.70
CA PRO A 22 -11.83 47.07 -15.06
C PRO A 22 -10.63 47.40 -14.16
N ARG A 23 -9.59 48.03 -14.73
CA ARG A 23 -8.35 48.36 -14.00
C ARG A 23 -8.56 49.36 -12.87
N GLU A 24 -9.65 50.13 -12.96
CA GLU A 24 -10.08 51.15 -12.01
C GLU A 24 -10.78 50.53 -10.78
N THR A 25 -11.03 49.22 -10.80
CA THR A 25 -11.66 48.50 -9.69
C THR A 25 -10.77 48.58 -8.46
N LYS A 26 -11.21 49.31 -7.43
CA LYS A 26 -10.49 49.43 -6.17
C LYS A 26 -10.38 48.06 -5.47
N LEU A 27 -9.17 47.73 -5.03
CA LEU A 27 -8.89 46.47 -4.34
C LEU A 27 -9.76 46.26 -3.09
N GLN A 28 -10.05 47.33 -2.35
CA GLN A 28 -10.91 47.30 -1.16
C GLN A 28 -12.30 46.69 -1.45
N ASN A 29 -12.83 46.90 -2.66
CA ASN A 29 -14.14 46.40 -3.05
C ASN A 29 -14.13 44.90 -3.38
N LEU A 30 -12.94 44.31 -3.54
CA LEU A 30 -12.73 42.89 -3.83
C LEU A 30 -12.49 42.06 -2.57
N LEU A 31 -12.29 42.68 -1.40
CA LEU A 31 -12.05 41.95 -0.15
C LEU A 31 -13.12 40.89 0.16
N PRO A 32 -14.44 41.14 -0.01
CA PRO A 32 -15.46 40.13 0.26
C PRO A 32 -15.41 38.93 -0.70
N PHE A 33 -14.82 39.10 -1.89
CA PHE A 33 -14.59 38.04 -2.87
C PHE A 33 -13.26 37.31 -2.61
N LEU A 34 -12.17 38.05 -2.42
CA LEU A 34 -10.81 37.50 -2.28
C LEU A 34 -10.60 36.81 -0.93
N GLY A 35 -11.15 37.34 0.16
CA GLY A 35 -10.96 36.79 1.50
C GLY A 35 -11.38 35.32 1.60
N PRO A 36 -12.65 34.98 1.30
CA PRO A 36 -13.11 33.59 1.31
C PRO A 36 -12.37 32.69 0.31
N LEU A 37 -12.06 33.22 -0.88
CA LEU A 37 -11.33 32.48 -1.92
C LEU A 37 -9.93 32.05 -1.47
N LEU A 38 -9.15 32.99 -0.90
CA LEU A 38 -7.81 32.73 -0.39
C LEU A 38 -7.85 31.81 0.83
N LYS A 39 -8.84 32.01 1.72
CA LYS A 39 -9.05 31.14 2.88
C LYS A 39 -9.30 29.69 2.45
N LYS A 40 -10.21 29.45 1.51
CA LYS A 40 -10.49 28.11 0.95
C LYS A 40 -9.25 27.49 0.31
N SER A 41 -8.47 28.27 -0.44
CA SER A 41 -7.22 27.79 -1.05
C SER A 41 -6.20 27.37 0.01
N SER A 42 -6.04 28.15 1.07
CA SER A 42 -5.12 27.87 2.18
C SER A 42 -5.56 26.63 2.96
N GLU A 43 -6.85 26.51 3.26
CA GLU A 43 -7.43 25.34 3.93
C GLU A 43 -7.26 24.08 3.08
N ALA A 44 -7.54 24.16 1.77
CA ALA A 44 -7.33 23.04 0.86
C ALA A 44 -5.86 22.59 0.86
N TYR A 45 -4.91 23.52 0.77
CA TYR A 45 -3.48 23.20 0.82
C TYR A 45 -3.09 22.48 2.12
N ARG A 46 -3.51 23.00 3.28
CA ARG A 46 -3.25 22.37 4.58
C ARG A 46 -3.85 20.97 4.66
N ASN A 47 -5.11 20.81 4.24
CA ASN A 47 -5.80 19.53 4.23
C ASN A 47 -5.10 18.52 3.31
N PHE A 48 -4.70 18.93 2.11
CA PHE A 48 -3.95 18.06 1.19
C PHE A 48 -2.57 17.69 1.75
N SER A 49 -1.91 18.60 2.47
CA SER A 49 -0.66 18.29 3.14
C SER A 49 -0.85 17.20 4.19
N VAL A 50 -1.91 17.27 5.00
CA VAL A 50 -2.25 16.23 5.99
C VAL A 50 -2.56 14.91 5.29
N ILE A 51 -3.42 14.92 4.27
CA ILE A 51 -3.77 13.71 3.49
C ILE A 51 -2.53 13.08 2.86
N LYS A 52 -1.62 13.89 2.30
CA LYS A 52 -0.36 13.42 1.72
C LYS A 52 0.49 12.72 2.78
N SER A 53 0.68 13.33 3.94
CA SER A 53 1.46 12.76 5.03
C SER A 53 0.87 11.45 5.56
N LEU A 54 -0.47 11.39 5.71
CA LEU A 54 -1.16 10.15 6.13
C LEU A 54 -0.94 9.02 5.13
N ARG A 55 -1.14 9.28 3.83
CA ARG A 55 -0.90 8.29 2.76
C ARG A 55 0.55 7.84 2.70
N GLN A 56 1.49 8.75 2.91
CA GLN A 56 2.92 8.43 2.96
C GLN A 56 3.24 7.53 4.17
N SER A 57 2.67 7.82 5.33
CA SER A 57 2.85 7.00 6.54
C SER A 57 2.30 5.59 6.34
N GLU A 58 1.07 5.46 5.85
CA GLU A 58 0.45 4.17 5.55
C GLU A 58 1.26 3.37 4.51
N ASN A 59 1.70 4.03 3.44
CA ASN A 59 2.54 3.39 2.43
C ASN A 59 3.86 2.86 3.00
N LEU A 60 4.48 3.60 3.93
CA LEU A 60 5.70 3.17 4.59
C LEU A 60 5.45 1.97 5.50
N GLN A 61 4.36 1.97 6.26
CA GLN A 61 3.98 0.84 7.13
C GLN A 61 3.78 -0.45 6.32
N VAL A 62 3.02 -0.39 5.22
CA VAL A 62 2.79 -1.56 4.36
C VAL A 62 4.09 -2.04 3.70
N LYS A 63 4.97 -1.12 3.31
CA LYS A 63 6.29 -1.49 2.78
C LYS A 63 7.17 -2.17 3.82
N ASP A 64 7.16 -1.69 5.06
CA ASP A 64 7.90 -2.29 6.16
C ASP A 64 7.37 -3.69 6.48
N GLU A 65 6.05 -3.85 6.54
CA GLU A 65 5.42 -5.16 6.74
C GLU A 65 5.81 -6.15 5.62
N LEU A 66 5.71 -5.72 4.35
CA LEU A 66 6.13 -6.52 3.21
C LEU A 66 7.62 -6.89 3.28
N TYR A 67 8.46 -5.93 3.68
CA TYR A 67 9.88 -6.17 3.87
C TYR A 67 10.14 -7.21 4.97
N ASN A 68 9.47 -7.09 6.11
CA ASN A 68 9.59 -8.03 7.23
C ASN A 68 9.16 -9.45 6.84
N GLN A 69 8.09 -9.59 6.06
CA GLN A 69 7.65 -10.88 5.53
C GLN A 69 8.65 -11.48 4.54
N ARG A 70 9.27 -10.66 3.68
CA ARG A 70 10.26 -11.10 2.68
C ARG A 70 11.65 -11.32 3.25
N LYS A 71 11.98 -10.71 4.39
CA LYS A 71 13.28 -10.84 5.06
C LYS A 71 13.47 -12.20 5.73
N ALA A 72 12.48 -13.09 5.72
CA ALA A 72 12.64 -14.44 6.27
C ALA A 72 13.87 -15.14 5.65
N VAL A 73 14.88 -15.42 6.48
CA VAL A 73 16.09 -16.14 6.09
C VAL A 73 16.13 -17.44 6.87
N VAL A 74 16.49 -18.53 6.19
CA VAL A 74 16.78 -19.81 6.82
C VAL A 74 18.26 -20.12 6.65
N LYS A 75 18.96 -20.27 7.77
CA LYS A 75 20.37 -20.65 7.78
C LYS A 75 20.48 -22.18 7.69
N ILE A 76 21.13 -22.68 6.64
CA ILE A 76 21.44 -24.09 6.48
C ILE A 76 22.88 -24.34 6.96
N SER A 77 23.02 -25.32 7.84
CA SER A 77 24.28 -25.79 8.40
C SER A 77 24.51 -27.27 8.06
N SER A 78 25.72 -27.79 8.33
CA SER A 78 26.09 -29.18 8.00
C SER A 78 25.31 -30.25 8.80
N ASP A 79 24.68 -29.84 9.89
CA ASP A 79 23.79 -30.63 10.76
C ASP A 79 22.31 -30.41 10.45
N SER A 80 21.94 -29.58 9.46
CA SER A 80 20.55 -29.39 9.07
C SER A 80 19.96 -30.69 8.49
N MET A 81 18.88 -31.17 9.11
CA MET A 81 18.21 -32.44 8.79
C MET A 81 16.87 -32.22 8.10
N CYS A 82 16.53 -33.12 7.18
CA CYS A 82 15.18 -33.18 6.62
C CYS A 82 14.20 -33.75 7.66
N SER A 83 13.10 -33.03 7.94
CA SER A 83 12.07 -33.45 8.91
C SER A 83 11.21 -34.65 8.47
N LEU A 84 11.36 -35.12 7.22
CA LEU A 84 10.60 -36.26 6.69
C LEU A 84 11.40 -37.56 6.70
N CYS A 85 12.68 -37.52 6.27
CA CYS A 85 13.51 -38.70 6.16
C CYS A 85 14.60 -38.79 7.25
N ASN A 86 14.74 -37.75 8.09
CA ASN A 86 15.75 -37.63 9.14
C ASN A 86 17.18 -37.87 8.61
N LYS A 87 17.47 -37.44 7.38
CA LYS A 87 18.83 -37.41 6.80
C LYS A 87 19.31 -35.96 6.63
N LYS A 88 20.63 -35.76 6.63
CA LYS A 88 21.26 -34.44 6.43
C LYS A 88 20.90 -33.87 5.05
N LEU A 89 20.69 -32.55 4.99
CA LEU A 89 20.46 -31.83 3.73
C LEU A 89 21.74 -31.75 2.88
N GLY A 90 22.88 -31.41 3.49
CA GLY A 90 24.16 -31.31 2.79
C GLY A 90 24.08 -30.36 1.59
N THR A 91 24.52 -30.84 0.41
CA THR A 91 24.49 -30.10 -0.88
C THR A 91 23.22 -30.35 -1.70
N SER A 92 22.25 -31.10 -1.17
CA SER A 92 21.04 -31.45 -1.92
C SER A 92 20.03 -30.29 -1.99
N VAL A 93 19.20 -30.29 -3.04
CA VAL A 93 18.11 -29.30 -3.19
C VAL A 93 17.07 -29.50 -2.09
N PHE A 94 16.70 -28.42 -1.42
CA PHE A 94 15.78 -28.41 -0.29
C PHE A 94 14.59 -27.48 -0.52
N ALA A 95 13.57 -27.65 0.30
CA ALA A 95 12.43 -26.75 0.42
C ALA A 95 12.20 -26.39 1.89
N VAL A 96 11.67 -25.19 2.12
CA VAL A 96 11.27 -24.70 3.44
C VAL A 96 9.75 -24.57 3.44
N TYR A 97 9.08 -25.10 4.45
CA TYR A 97 7.64 -24.89 4.61
C TYR A 97 7.33 -23.43 5.02
N PRO A 98 6.08 -22.96 4.81
CA PRO A 98 5.68 -21.59 5.15
C PRO A 98 5.86 -21.21 6.63
N ASN A 99 6.05 -22.17 7.53
CA ASN A 99 6.37 -21.91 8.94
C ASN A 99 7.83 -21.45 9.15
N GLY A 100 8.67 -21.45 8.12
CA GLY A 100 10.05 -20.97 8.15
C GLY A 100 11.05 -21.87 8.89
N THR A 101 10.60 -22.94 9.54
CA THR A 101 11.43 -23.81 10.39
C THR A 101 11.55 -25.23 9.87
N THR A 102 10.52 -25.75 9.21
CA THR A 102 10.54 -27.14 8.72
C THR A 102 11.29 -27.21 7.40
N LEU A 103 12.45 -27.86 7.45
CA LEU A 103 13.33 -28.11 6.33
C LEU A 103 13.13 -29.51 5.79
N VAL A 104 13.02 -29.63 4.47
CA VAL A 104 12.87 -30.93 3.81
C VAL A 104 13.68 -30.98 2.53
N HIS A 105 14.13 -32.17 2.13
CA HIS A 105 14.60 -32.38 0.77
C HIS A 105 13.47 -32.05 -0.21
N PHE A 106 13.81 -31.47 -1.36
CA PHE A 106 12.82 -31.16 -2.39
C PHE A 106 12.09 -32.42 -2.89
N VAL A 107 12.78 -33.55 -2.94
CA VAL A 107 12.18 -34.85 -3.29
C VAL A 107 11.19 -35.30 -2.21
N CYS A 108 11.57 -35.29 -0.92
CA CYS A 108 10.67 -35.64 0.17
C CYS A 108 9.43 -34.71 0.21
N PHE A 109 9.61 -33.42 -0.08
CA PHE A 109 8.49 -32.49 -0.25
C PHE A 109 7.56 -32.96 -1.37
N ARG A 110 8.08 -33.18 -2.58
CA ARG A 110 7.28 -33.62 -3.74
C ARG A 110 6.52 -34.93 -3.46
N ASP A 111 7.20 -35.90 -2.86
CA ASP A 111 6.61 -37.21 -2.57
C ASP A 111 5.48 -37.08 -1.53
N SER A 112 5.67 -36.27 -0.47
CA SER A 112 4.61 -35.98 0.51
C SER A 112 3.39 -35.27 -0.09
N GLN A 113 3.58 -34.44 -1.12
CA GLN A 113 2.49 -33.75 -1.81
C GLN A 113 1.73 -34.69 -2.74
N SER A 114 2.42 -35.65 -3.37
CA SER A 114 1.79 -36.68 -4.20
C SER A 114 0.88 -37.62 -3.38
N MET A 115 1.28 -37.97 -2.15
CA MET A 115 0.47 -38.79 -1.23
C MET A 115 -0.83 -38.07 -0.80
N LYS A 116 -0.81 -36.73 -0.66
CA LYS A 116 -2.01 -35.93 -0.34
C LYS A 116 -2.99 -35.84 -1.50
N ALA A 117 -2.53 -35.90 -2.75
CA ALA A 117 -3.41 -35.92 -3.92
C ALA A 117 -4.14 -37.27 -4.05
N VAL A 118 -3.44 -38.38 -3.78
CA VAL A 118 -4.02 -39.74 -3.86
C VAL A 118 -5.02 -40.00 -2.73
N SER A 119 -4.77 -39.53 -1.51
CA SER A 119 -5.70 -39.71 -0.39
C SER A 119 -7.03 -38.97 -0.59
N LYS A 120 -7.00 -37.77 -1.20
CA LYS A 120 -8.22 -37.03 -1.59
C LYS A 120 -9.06 -37.77 -2.64
N VAL A 121 -8.41 -38.42 -3.61
CA VAL A 121 -9.09 -39.24 -4.64
C VAL A 121 -9.71 -40.51 -4.05
N SER A 122 -9.05 -41.15 -3.07
CA SER A 122 -9.60 -42.33 -2.40
C SER A 122 -10.79 -42.04 -1.46
N GLN A 123 -10.89 -40.83 -0.91
CA GLN A 123 -12.04 -40.43 -0.09
C GLN A 123 -13.27 -40.05 -0.94
N LEU A 124 -13.09 -39.59 -2.18
CA LEU A 124 -14.20 -39.26 -3.08
C LEU A 124 -14.87 -40.48 -3.73
N ARG A 125 -14.15 -41.61 -3.84
CA ARG A 125 -14.68 -42.88 -4.39
C ARG A 125 -15.39 -43.77 -3.37
N LYS A 126 -15.46 -43.37 -2.09
CA LYS A 126 -16.13 -44.10 -1.00
C LYS A 126 -17.46 -43.46 -0.57
N ARG A 127 -18.06 -42.61 -1.42
CA ARG A 127 -19.41 -42.07 -1.23
C ARG A 127 -20.32 -42.57 -2.32
#